data_AF-A0A9N8WL24-F1
#
_entry.id   AF-A0A9N8WL24-F1
#
_cell.length_a   1.000
_cell.length_b   1.000
_cell.length_c   1.000
_cell.angle_alpha   90.00
_cell.angle_beta   90.00
_cell.angle_gamma   90.00
#
_symmetry.space_group_name_H-M   'P 1'
#
loop_
_entity.id
_entity.type
_entity.pdbx_description
1 polymer ?
#
loop_
_entity_poly.entity_id
_entity_poly.type
_entity_poly.pdbx_seq_one_letter_code
_entity_poly.pdbx_strand_id
1 'polypeptide(L)'
;MRPLTEEESKTFFEKLSKYIGRNIVHLVDRPDGNYCFRLHKERVYYVSESIMRRATSVGRDLLISLGVCFGKFTKTRKFKLHITALDYLAQYAKHKVWIKPNGEMSFLYGNHVLKAHVGRITENTPEHQGVVIYSMADVPLGFGVTARNTIDIRKLQPTDIVVFHQADVGEYLRDEDSMF
;
A
#
# COMPACT_ATOMS: atom_id res chain seq x y z
N MET A 1 -2.46 2.10 -22.68
CA MET A 1 -1.71 1.52 -21.54
C MET A 1 -0.60 0.63 -22.07
N ARG A 2 0.56 0.60 -21.42
CA ARG A 2 1.68 -0.26 -21.82
C ARG A 2 2.05 -1.25 -20.71
N PRO A 3 2.71 -2.37 -21.01
CA PRO A 3 3.37 -3.17 -19.98
C PRO A 3 4.46 -2.36 -19.27
N LEU A 4 4.76 -2.74 -18.03
CA LEU A 4 5.91 -2.20 -17.30
C LEU A 4 7.19 -2.75 -17.94
N THR A 5 8.25 -1.94 -17.96
CA THR A 5 9.58 -2.44 -18.34
C THR A 5 10.16 -3.33 -17.23
N GLU A 6 11.25 -4.03 -17.49
CA GLU A 6 11.90 -4.87 -16.46
C GLU A 6 12.37 -4.03 -15.26
N GLU A 7 12.95 -2.85 -15.49
CA GLU A 7 13.39 -1.93 -14.44
C GLU A 7 12.21 -1.41 -13.60
N GLU A 8 11.11 -1.01 -14.25
CA GLU A 8 9.89 -0.54 -13.59
C GLU A 8 9.23 -1.66 -12.80
N SER A 9 9.20 -2.87 -13.35
CA SER A 9 8.67 -4.05 -12.67
C SER A 9 9.48 -4.36 -11.42
N LYS A 10 10.82 -4.34 -11.51
CA LYS A 10 11.69 -4.57 -10.36
C LYS A 10 11.47 -3.56 -9.25
N THR A 11 11.45 -2.26 -9.57
CA THR A 11 11.24 -1.19 -8.59
C THR A 11 9.84 -1.23 -7.97
N PHE A 12 8.81 -1.56 -8.76
CA PHE A 12 7.44 -1.77 -8.29
C PHE A 12 7.34 -2.96 -7.34
N PHE A 13 7.82 -4.14 -7.76
CA PHE A 13 7.74 -5.36 -6.96
C PHE A 13 8.61 -5.30 -5.70
N GLU A 14 9.75 -4.61 -5.73
CA GLU A 14 10.57 -4.36 -4.54
C GLU A 14 9.83 -3.50 -3.51
N LYS A 15 9.01 -2.53 -3.96
CA LYS A 15 8.17 -1.75 -3.05
C LYS A 15 7.03 -2.59 -2.48
N LEU A 16 6.40 -3.45 -3.28
CA LEU A 16 5.32 -4.33 -2.81
C LEU A 16 5.83 -5.43 -1.88
N SER A 17 6.99 -6.01 -2.15
CA SER A 17 7.58 -7.07 -1.33
C SER A 17 7.87 -6.60 0.10
N LYS A 18 8.03 -5.29 0.33
CA LYS A 18 8.13 -4.70 1.67
C LYS A 18 6.85 -4.84 2.51
N TYR A 19 5.68 -5.08 1.90
CA TYR A 19 4.43 -5.25 2.64
C TYR A 19 3.94 -6.70 2.64
N ILE A 20 3.96 -7.35 1.46
CA ILE A 20 3.38 -8.69 1.25
C ILE A 20 4.43 -9.80 1.07
N GLY A 21 5.72 -9.46 1.00
CA GLY A 21 6.79 -10.44 0.88
C GLY A 21 6.69 -11.28 -0.40
N ARG A 22 6.69 -12.61 -0.24
CA ARG A 22 6.59 -13.58 -1.36
C ARG A 22 5.15 -13.80 -1.85
N ASN A 23 4.14 -13.25 -1.16
CA ASN A 23 2.73 -13.45 -1.47
C ASN A 23 2.26 -12.68 -2.71
N ILE A 24 3.16 -12.00 -3.42
CA ILE A 24 2.88 -11.29 -4.68
C ILE A 24 2.26 -12.22 -5.73
N VAL A 25 2.64 -13.50 -5.73
CA VAL A 25 2.10 -14.51 -6.66
C VAL A 25 0.58 -14.61 -6.57
N HIS A 26 0.01 -14.50 -5.36
CA HIS A 26 -1.44 -14.54 -5.14
C HIS A 26 -2.19 -13.32 -5.70
N LEU A 27 -1.50 -12.23 -6.02
CA LEU A 27 -2.11 -11.11 -6.74
C LEU A 27 -2.18 -11.37 -8.25
N VAL A 28 -1.28 -12.16 -8.82
CA VAL A 28 -1.25 -12.42 -10.26
C VAL A 28 -2.12 -13.63 -10.59
N ASP A 29 -1.92 -14.72 -9.84
CA ASP A 29 -2.58 -16.01 -10.02
C ASP A 29 -3.74 -16.12 -9.02
N ARG A 30 -4.88 -15.57 -9.40
CA ARG A 30 -6.11 -15.69 -8.62
C ARG A 30 -7.03 -16.75 -9.21
N PRO A 31 -7.86 -17.43 -8.39
CA PRO A 31 -8.79 -18.45 -8.87
C PRO A 31 -9.86 -17.89 -9.83
N ASP A 32 -10.14 -16.59 -9.77
CA ASP A 32 -11.09 -15.89 -10.66
C ASP A 32 -10.48 -15.48 -12.02
N GLY A 33 -9.16 -15.66 -12.20
CA GLY A 33 -8.47 -15.47 -13.47
C GLY A 33 -7.12 -14.76 -13.32
N ASN A 34 -6.46 -14.53 -14.45
CA ASN A 34 -5.14 -13.89 -14.47
C ASN A 34 -5.29 -12.37 -14.38
N TYR A 35 -4.50 -11.77 -13.49
CA TYR A 35 -4.39 -10.33 -13.34
C TYR A 35 -3.01 -9.83 -13.77
N CYS A 36 -2.97 -8.62 -14.29
CA CYS A 36 -1.75 -8.01 -14.80
C CYS A 36 -1.62 -6.56 -14.34
N PHE A 37 -0.37 -6.09 -14.29
CA PHE A 37 -0.05 -4.69 -14.03
C PHE A 37 0.20 -3.97 -15.35
N ARG A 38 -0.37 -2.76 -15.49
CA ARG A 38 -0.22 -1.92 -16.68
C ARG A 38 0.11 -0.49 -16.27
N LEU A 39 1.00 0.13 -17.03
CA LEU A 39 1.38 1.52 -16.82
C LEU A 39 0.61 2.43 -17.77
N HIS A 40 0.04 3.48 -17.21
CA HIS A 40 -0.65 4.53 -17.95
C HIS A 40 -0.45 5.88 -17.27
N LYS A 41 0.04 6.88 -18.01
CA LYS A 41 0.38 8.23 -17.48
C LYS A 41 1.17 8.16 -16.16
N GLU A 42 2.25 7.37 -16.14
CA GLU A 42 3.13 7.11 -14.97
C GLU A 42 2.48 6.40 -13.77
N ARG A 43 1.20 6.06 -13.84
CA ARG A 43 0.47 5.30 -12.84
C ARG A 43 0.44 3.81 -13.19
N VAL A 44 0.57 2.96 -12.17
CA VAL A 44 0.47 1.50 -12.30
C VAL A 44 -0.92 1.06 -11.88
N TYR A 45 -1.59 0.37 -12.79
CA TYR A 45 -2.94 -0.15 -12.60
C TYR A 45 -2.92 -1.67 -12.53
N TYR A 46 -3.70 -2.21 -11.61
CA TYR A 46 -3.97 -3.63 -11.44
C TYR A 46 -5.33 -3.97 -12.06
N VAL A 47 -5.32 -4.86 -13.04
CA VAL A 47 -6.51 -5.17 -13.85
C VAL A 47 -6.48 -6.62 -14.31
N SER A 48 -7.65 -7.23 -14.49
CA SER A 48 -7.76 -8.57 -15.07
C SER A 48 -7.36 -8.56 -16.55
N GLU A 49 -6.74 -9.64 -17.03
CA GLU A 49 -6.32 -9.72 -18.43
C GLU A 49 -7.49 -9.60 -19.41
N SER A 50 -8.66 -10.10 -19.03
CA SER A 50 -9.87 -10.05 -19.87
C SER A 50 -10.39 -8.63 -20.09
N ILE A 51 -10.27 -7.75 -19.08
CA ILE A 51 -10.62 -6.34 -19.18
C ILE A 51 -9.53 -5.59 -19.96
N MET A 52 -8.26 -5.89 -19.68
CA MET A 52 -7.12 -5.27 -20.37
C MET A 52 -7.19 -5.48 -21.89
N ARG A 53 -7.55 -6.69 -22.34
CA ARG A 53 -7.72 -7.00 -23.78
C ARG A 53 -8.86 -6.21 -24.44
N ARG A 54 -9.90 -5.82 -23.69
CA ARG A 54 -11.01 -4.99 -24.20
C ARG A 54 -10.65 -3.51 -24.20
N ALA A 55 -9.88 -3.07 -23.20
CA ALA A 55 -9.45 -1.68 -23.07
C ALA A 55 -8.48 -1.22 -24.17
N THR A 56 -7.89 -2.14 -24.95
CA THR A 56 -7.08 -1.79 -26.14
C THR A 56 -7.89 -1.10 -27.24
N SER A 57 -9.21 -1.27 -27.26
CA SER A 57 -10.10 -0.58 -28.20
C SER A 57 -10.29 0.92 -27.89
N VAL A 58 -9.95 1.35 -26.68
CA VAL A 58 -10.11 2.74 -26.23
C VAL A 58 -8.80 3.50 -26.47
N GLY A 59 -8.90 4.65 -27.14
CA GLY A 59 -7.76 5.53 -27.39
C GLY A 59 -7.07 5.98 -26.11
N ARG A 60 -5.73 6.14 -26.16
CA ARG A 60 -4.91 6.47 -24.98
C ARG A 60 -5.35 7.76 -24.27
N ASP A 61 -5.79 8.76 -25.02
CA ASP A 61 -6.16 10.06 -24.46
C ASP A 61 -7.54 10.04 -23.80
N LEU A 62 -8.43 9.16 -24.29
CA LEU A 62 -9.77 8.94 -23.74
C LEU A 62 -9.76 8.02 -22.51
N LEU A 63 -8.73 7.18 -22.37
CA LEU A 63 -8.60 6.28 -21.23
C LEU A 63 -8.10 7.06 -20.00
N ILE A 64 -8.96 7.22 -18.99
CA ILE A 64 -8.63 7.90 -17.73
C ILE A 64 -8.00 6.89 -16.76
N SER A 65 -8.79 5.93 -16.29
CA SER A 65 -8.37 4.87 -15.36
C SER A 65 -8.87 3.50 -15.82
N LEU A 66 -8.20 2.43 -15.38
CA LEU A 66 -8.63 1.06 -15.67
C LEU A 66 -8.26 0.14 -14.51
N GLY A 67 -9.26 -0.46 -13.87
CA GLY A 67 -9.03 -1.29 -12.68
C GLY A 67 -8.61 -0.43 -11.48
N VAL A 68 -7.68 -0.94 -10.68
CA VAL A 68 -7.27 -0.30 -9.42
C VAL A 68 -5.88 0.29 -9.53
N CYS A 69 -5.73 1.58 -9.24
CA CYS A 69 -4.44 2.23 -9.20
C CYS A 69 -3.66 1.71 -7.99
N PHE A 70 -2.45 1.17 -8.19
CA PHE A 70 -1.58 0.78 -7.07
C PHE A 70 -0.67 1.93 -6.65
N GLY A 71 -0.45 2.91 -7.53
CA GLY A 71 0.42 4.03 -7.27
C GLY A 71 1.01 4.61 -8.53
N LYS A 72 2.01 5.49 -8.36
CA LYS A 72 2.66 6.18 -9.47
C LYS A 72 4.17 6.20 -9.32
N PHE A 73 4.84 6.25 -10.46
CA PHE A 73 6.26 6.58 -10.51
C PHE A 73 6.45 8.08 -10.32
N THR A 74 7.40 8.45 -9.48
CA THR A 74 7.85 9.84 -9.34
C THR A 74 8.80 10.20 -10.48
N LYS A 75 9.05 11.51 -10.68
CA LYS A 75 10.08 12.00 -11.62
C LYS A 75 11.46 11.39 -11.35
N THR A 76 11.75 11.04 -10.09
CA THR A 76 12.98 10.36 -9.65
C THR A 76 12.95 8.83 -9.83
N ARG A 77 11.97 8.31 -10.58
CA ARG A 77 11.72 6.87 -10.83
C ARG A 77 11.53 6.02 -9.56
N LYS A 78 11.15 6.64 -8.45
CA LYS A 78 10.73 5.89 -7.25
C LYS A 78 9.23 5.59 -7.35
N PHE A 79 8.82 4.41 -6.89
CA PHE A 79 7.41 4.06 -6.86
C PHE A 79 6.76 4.54 -5.55
N LYS A 80 5.77 5.45 -5.66
CA LYS A 80 4.91 5.87 -4.56
C LYS A 80 3.64 5.01 -4.58
N LEU A 81 3.47 4.19 -3.54
CA LEU A 81 2.27 3.38 -3.33
C LEU A 81 1.11 4.28 -2.93
N HIS A 82 -0.07 4.08 -3.50
CA HIS A 82 -1.30 4.79 -3.15
C HIS A 82 -2.18 3.94 -2.24
N ILE A 83 -3.05 4.60 -1.47
CA ILE A 83 -3.98 3.94 -0.55
C ILE A 83 -4.99 3.01 -1.25
N THR A 84 -5.28 3.26 -2.53
CA THR A 84 -6.14 2.43 -3.38
C THR A 84 -5.69 0.97 -3.49
N ALA A 85 -4.41 0.68 -3.21
CA ALA A 85 -3.89 -0.69 -3.16
C ALA A 85 -4.23 -1.44 -1.85
N LEU A 86 -4.77 -0.76 -0.83
CA LEU A 86 -4.90 -1.27 0.54
C LEU A 86 -5.68 -2.57 0.59
N ASP A 87 -6.84 -2.65 -0.04
CA ASP A 87 -7.70 -3.84 0.04
C ASP A 87 -7.02 -5.10 -0.48
N TYR A 88 -6.20 -4.96 -1.53
CA TYR A 88 -5.45 -6.08 -2.10
C TYR A 88 -4.23 -6.45 -1.27
N LEU A 89 -3.51 -5.46 -0.75
CA LEU A 89 -2.28 -5.70 0.01
C LEU A 89 -2.56 -6.14 1.45
N ALA A 90 -3.64 -5.66 2.06
CA ALA A 90 -4.04 -5.99 3.42
C ALA A 90 -4.28 -7.50 3.59
N GLN A 91 -4.88 -8.16 2.59
CA GLN A 91 -5.15 -9.60 2.58
C GLN A 91 -3.89 -10.45 2.75
N TYR A 92 -2.78 -10.00 2.15
CA TYR A 92 -1.53 -10.76 2.08
C TYR A 92 -0.39 -10.16 2.92
N ALA A 93 -0.68 -9.11 3.71
CA ALA A 93 0.30 -8.38 4.49
C ALA A 93 0.92 -9.27 5.57
N LYS A 94 2.25 -9.38 5.55
CA LYS A 94 3.00 -10.19 6.51
C LYS A 94 3.08 -9.52 7.88
N HIS A 95 3.33 -8.21 7.89
CA HIS A 95 3.50 -7.42 9.10
C HIS A 95 2.35 -6.43 9.25
N LYS A 96 1.65 -6.54 10.38
CA LYS A 96 0.46 -5.76 10.71
C LYS A 96 0.63 -5.07 12.06
N VAL A 97 0.05 -3.87 12.17
CA VAL A 97 0.00 -3.08 13.40
C VAL A 97 -1.45 -2.66 13.64
N TRP A 98 -1.98 -2.96 14.82
CA TRP A 98 -3.30 -2.55 15.25
C TRP A 98 -3.18 -1.31 16.13
N ILE A 99 -3.92 -0.27 15.78
CA ILE A 99 -3.99 0.98 16.54
C ILE A 99 -5.26 1.04 17.38
N LYS A 100 -5.11 1.59 18.58
CA LYS A 100 -6.20 1.86 19.51
C LYS A 100 -7.09 3.00 18.99
N PRO A 101 -8.37 3.06 19.40
CA PRO A 101 -9.30 4.10 18.95
C PRO A 101 -8.82 5.54 19.19
N ASN A 102 -8.06 5.78 20.27
CA ASN A 102 -7.52 7.10 20.58
C ASN A 102 -6.51 7.62 19.54
N GLY A 103 -5.80 6.73 18.84
CA GLY A 103 -4.82 7.07 17.81
C GLY A 103 -5.34 6.93 16.38
N GLU A 104 -6.57 6.41 16.20
CA GLU A 104 -7.14 6.13 14.89
C GLU A 104 -7.38 7.40 14.09
N MET A 105 -8.09 8.37 14.66
CA MET A 105 -8.27 9.67 14.01
C MET A 105 -6.93 10.36 13.73
N SER A 106 -5.97 10.28 14.65
CA SER A 106 -4.65 10.90 14.44
C SER A 106 -3.95 10.33 13.20
N PHE A 107 -3.95 9.00 13.04
CA PHE A 107 -3.40 8.34 11.86
C PHE A 107 -4.18 8.68 10.58
N LEU A 108 -5.51 8.67 10.67
CA LEU A 108 -6.38 9.05 9.55
C LEU A 108 -6.26 10.51 9.15
N TYR A 109 -5.59 11.37 9.93
CA TYR A 109 -5.23 12.74 9.56
C TYR A 109 -3.81 12.87 9.01
N GLY A 110 -3.12 11.76 8.73
CA GLY A 110 -1.77 11.75 8.17
C GLY A 110 -0.64 11.79 9.21
N ASN A 111 -0.94 11.64 10.50
CA ASN A 111 0.09 11.64 11.53
C ASN A 111 0.73 10.27 11.71
N HIS A 112 1.94 10.26 12.27
CA HIS A 112 2.65 9.03 12.63
C HIS A 112 1.99 8.31 13.82
N VAL A 113 2.21 7.00 13.91
CA VAL A 113 1.69 6.20 15.02
C VAL A 113 2.68 6.25 16.17
N LEU A 114 2.22 6.79 17.30
CA LEU A 114 2.97 6.84 18.55
C LEU A 114 2.82 5.53 19.32
N LYS A 115 3.77 5.25 20.22
CA LYS A 115 3.72 4.05 21.08
C LYS A 115 2.44 3.95 21.89
N ALA A 116 1.92 5.07 22.39
CA ALA A 116 0.65 5.11 23.13
C ALA A 116 -0.55 4.58 22.33
N HIS A 117 -0.52 4.76 21.00
CA HIS A 117 -1.59 4.38 20.08
C HIS A 117 -1.51 2.90 19.67
N VAL A 118 -0.38 2.23 19.86
CA VAL A 118 -0.22 0.83 19.44
C VAL A 118 -0.98 -0.09 20.40
N GLY A 119 -1.92 -0.87 19.86
CA GLY A 119 -2.61 -1.94 20.56
C GLY A 119 -1.87 -3.27 20.43
N ARG A 120 -1.62 -3.69 19.18
CA ARG A 120 -0.94 -4.95 18.84
C ARG A 120 0.02 -4.73 17.69
N ILE A 121 1.15 -5.44 17.69
CA ILE A 121 2.09 -5.49 16.56
C ILE A 121 2.43 -6.94 16.28
N THR A 122 2.60 -7.27 15.00
CA THR A 122 3.08 -8.59 14.59
C THR A 122 4.50 -8.81 15.11
N GLU A 123 4.77 -9.96 15.72
CA GLU A 123 6.09 -10.27 16.26
C GLU A 123 7.16 -10.36 15.15
N ASN A 124 8.43 -10.19 15.54
CA ASN A 124 9.58 -10.23 14.63
C ASN A 124 9.45 -9.26 13.44
N THR A 125 8.84 -8.10 13.67
CA THR A 125 8.80 -7.04 12.66
C THR A 125 10.13 -6.27 12.71
N PRO A 126 10.93 -6.28 11.63
CA PRO A 126 12.19 -5.54 11.58
C PRO A 126 11.98 -4.02 11.65
N GLU A 127 13.06 -3.29 11.85
CA GLU A 127 13.10 -1.85 11.64
C GLU A 127 13.01 -1.51 10.14
N HIS A 128 12.36 -0.40 9.81
CA HIS A 128 12.14 0.08 8.44
C HIS A 128 11.40 -0.91 7.52
N GLN A 129 10.57 -1.77 8.12
CA GLN A 129 9.73 -2.72 7.41
C GLN A 129 8.38 -2.08 7.06
N GLY A 130 7.87 -2.36 5.85
CA GLY A 130 6.52 -1.99 5.46
C GLY A 130 5.48 -2.76 6.26
N VAL A 131 4.55 -2.04 6.87
CA VAL A 131 3.45 -2.59 7.68
C VAL A 131 2.11 -2.07 7.18
N VAL A 132 1.08 -2.89 7.32
CA VAL A 132 -0.30 -2.46 7.13
C VAL A 132 -0.90 -2.12 8.49
N ILE A 133 -1.50 -0.93 8.58
CA ILE A 133 -2.15 -0.43 9.78
C ILE A 133 -3.60 -0.89 9.78
N TYR A 134 -4.05 -1.38 10.93
CA TYR A 134 -5.40 -1.84 11.19
C TYR A 134 -6.00 -1.12 12.40
N SER A 135 -7.30 -0.95 12.42
CA SER A 135 -8.04 -0.61 13.65
C SER A 135 -8.13 -1.84 14.56
N MET A 136 -8.52 -1.66 15.83
CA MET A 136 -8.79 -2.78 16.74
C MET A 136 -9.93 -3.70 16.27
N ALA A 137 -10.73 -3.28 15.30
CA ALA A 137 -11.82 -4.06 14.72
C ALA A 137 -11.40 -4.83 13.45
N ASP A 138 -10.09 -5.02 13.22
CA ASP A 138 -9.53 -5.68 12.03
C ASP A 138 -9.87 -4.99 10.70
N VAL A 139 -10.14 -3.69 10.72
CA VAL A 139 -10.35 -2.88 9.51
C VAL A 139 -9.01 -2.28 9.06
N PRO A 140 -8.58 -2.46 7.80
CA PRO A 140 -7.35 -1.87 7.30
C PRO A 140 -7.51 -0.35 7.14
N LEU A 141 -6.55 0.42 7.66
CA LEU A 141 -6.58 1.88 7.68
C LEU A 141 -5.52 2.51 6.77
N GLY A 142 -4.44 1.80 6.48
CA GLY A 142 -3.40 2.32 5.60
C GLY A 142 -2.06 1.62 5.68
N PHE A 143 -1.05 2.28 5.14
CA PHE A 143 0.33 1.82 5.07
C PHE A 143 1.23 2.62 6.00
N GLY A 144 2.19 1.93 6.59
CA GLY A 144 3.24 2.55 7.38
C GLY A 144 4.58 1.83 7.24
N VAL A 145 5.61 2.43 7.81
CA VAL A 145 6.95 1.84 7.92
C VAL A 145 7.37 1.87 9.38
N THR A 146 7.83 0.74 9.91
CA THR A 146 8.28 0.67 11.30
C THR A 146 9.48 1.59 11.54
N ALA A 147 9.43 2.32 12.64
CA ALA A 147 10.53 3.17 13.07
C ALA A 147 11.62 2.39 13.80
N ARG A 148 11.28 1.28 14.47
CA ARG A 148 12.19 0.38 15.17
C ARG A 148 11.71 -1.07 15.08
N ASN A 149 12.56 -2.01 15.48
CA ASN A 149 12.16 -3.41 15.58
C ASN A 149 11.17 -3.65 16.75
N THR A 150 10.48 -4.80 16.73
CA THR A 150 9.49 -5.16 17.77
C THR A 150 10.02 -5.20 19.20
N ILE A 151 11.29 -5.55 19.40
CA ILE A 151 11.89 -5.69 20.73
C ILE A 151 12.13 -4.30 21.33
N ASP A 152 12.64 -3.38 20.53
CA ASP A 152 12.94 -2.01 20.94
C ASP A 152 11.66 -1.18 21.10
N ILE A 153 10.63 -1.45 20.29
CA ILE A 153 9.30 -0.83 20.45
C ILE A 153 8.71 -1.06 21.85
N ARG A 154 9.08 -2.15 22.55
CA ARG A 154 8.61 -2.41 23.93
C ARG A 154 9.27 -1.49 24.96
N LYS A 155 10.45 -0.94 24.66
CA LYS A 155 11.25 -0.09 25.57
C LYS A 155 11.01 1.41 25.34
N LEU A 156 10.29 1.78 24.30
CA LEU A 156 10.02 3.17 23.92
C LEU A 156 9.06 3.86 24.89
N GLN A 157 9.21 5.19 24.98
CA GLN A 157 8.29 6.05 25.71
C GLN A 157 6.95 6.15 24.95
N PRO A 158 5.82 6.41 25.65
CA PRO A 158 4.50 6.51 25.01
C PRO A 158 4.42 7.53 23.86
N THR A 159 5.24 8.59 23.91
CA THR A 159 5.31 9.66 22.92
C THR A 159 6.19 9.35 21.72
N ASP A 160 6.97 8.26 21.77
CA ASP A 160 7.89 7.94 20.69
C ASP A 160 7.15 7.37 19.48
N ILE A 161 7.67 7.70 18.29
CA ILE A 161 7.13 7.20 17.03
C ILE A 161 7.48 5.72 16.88
N VAL A 162 6.46 4.90 16.62
CA VAL A 162 6.61 3.47 16.35
C VAL A 162 6.46 3.16 14.87
N VAL A 163 5.56 3.86 14.18
CA VAL A 163 5.34 3.69 12.74
C VAL A 163 5.28 5.06 12.05
N PHE A 164 6.13 5.22 11.05
CA PHE A 164 6.03 6.33 10.10
C PHE A 164 4.84 6.09 9.17
N HIS A 165 3.94 7.07 9.14
CA HIS A 165 2.85 7.11 8.18
C HIS A 165 3.38 7.12 6.75
N GLN A 166 2.70 6.43 5.84
CA GLN A 166 2.99 6.45 4.40
C GLN A 166 1.77 6.80 3.56
N ALA A 167 0.63 6.20 3.87
CA ALA A 167 -0.67 6.52 3.27
C ALA A 167 -1.79 6.04 4.18
N ASP A 168 -2.93 6.71 4.17
CA ASP A 168 -4.11 6.35 4.97
C ASP A 168 -5.41 6.57 4.21
N VAL A 169 -6.49 5.89 4.62
CA VAL A 169 -7.81 5.99 3.96
C VAL A 169 -8.45 7.38 4.09
N GLY A 170 -8.00 8.21 5.02
CA GLY A 170 -8.42 9.61 5.08
C GLY A 170 -7.92 10.44 3.91
N GLU A 171 -6.92 9.97 3.15
CA GLU A 171 -6.50 10.61 1.89
C GLU A 171 -7.62 10.65 0.85
N TYR A 172 -8.59 9.73 0.88
CA TYR A 172 -9.75 9.79 -0.01
C TYR A 172 -10.58 11.05 0.16
N LEU A 173 -10.53 11.72 1.32
CA LEU A 173 -11.24 12.98 1.55
C LEU A 173 -10.32 14.21 1.40
N ARG A 174 -9.00 14.01 1.39
CA ARG A 174 -8.02 15.10 1.41
C ARG A 174 -7.31 15.33 0.08
N ASP A 175 -7.11 14.28 -0.70
CA ASP A 175 -6.24 14.29 -1.88
C ASP A 175 -6.83 13.46 -3.03
N GLU A 176 -8.09 13.72 -3.36
CA GLU A 176 -8.81 13.04 -4.45
C GLU A 176 -8.13 13.22 -5.81
N ASP A 177 -7.65 14.43 -6.11
CA ASP A 177 -7.06 14.78 -7.41
C ASP A 177 -5.79 13.97 -7.72
N SER A 178 -5.02 13.62 -6.68
CA SER A 178 -3.80 12.86 -6.90
C SER A 178 -4.04 11.35 -7.05
N MET A 179 -5.25 10.86 -6.76
CA MET A 179 -5.60 9.43 -6.72
C MET A 179 -6.01 8.86 -8.09
N PHE A 180 -6.71 9.64 -8.91
CA PHE A 180 -7.30 9.21 -10.18
C PHE A 180 -6.59 9.76 -11.44
#